data_AF-U2YPQ3-F1
#
_entry.id   AF-U2YPQ3-F1
#
_cell.length_a   1.000
_cell.length_b   1.000
_cell.length_c   1.000
_cell.angle_alpha   90.00
_cell.angle_beta   90.00
_cell.angle_gamma   90.00
#
_symmetry.space_group_name_H-M   'P 1'
#
loop_
_entity.id
_entity.type
_entity.pdbx_description
1 polymer ?
#
loop_
_entity_poly.entity_id
_entity_poly.type
_entity_poly.pdbx_seq_one_letter_code
_entity_poly.pdbx_strand_id
1 'polypeptide(L)'
;MTDQTHLLIRLAQSHKPDCVLSFGGPLPKNVASPDELAVTLGSDGVARYAAACRPVYEDLRRIIGQISGLIILAQLTAQHQVTDLPEYAACEARAKQAGDRLGALKTPGGTEPHKAQLEAALRFSHLALRTFSHARGGEAFAADLDQAGLLVKRAYAHLRAASAAKAGLEMVDLSQACCCCGQQPSR
;
A
#
# COMPACT_ATOMS: atom_id res chain seq x y z
N MET A 1 0.11 30.18 -24.01
CA MET A 1 0.01 30.36 -22.54
C MET A 1 -0.87 29.24 -22.04
N THR A 2 -0.26 28.11 -21.72
CA THR A 2 -0.95 26.86 -21.36
C THR A 2 -1.40 26.92 -19.91
N ASP A 3 -2.67 26.59 -19.72
CA ASP A 3 -3.49 26.85 -18.55
C ASP A 3 -3.09 25.98 -17.34
N GLN A 4 -2.16 26.52 -16.53
CA GLN A 4 -1.73 25.91 -15.25
C GLN A 4 -2.91 25.67 -14.28
N THR A 5 -4.01 26.42 -14.43
CA THR A 5 -5.22 26.31 -13.62
C THR A 5 -5.93 24.97 -13.83
N HIS A 6 -5.93 24.46 -15.07
CA HIS A 6 -6.63 23.21 -15.42
C HIS A 6 -5.97 21.95 -14.83
N LEU A 7 -4.64 21.97 -14.67
CA LEU A 7 -3.87 20.91 -13.98
C LEU A 7 -4.19 20.86 -12.48
N LEU A 8 -4.30 22.03 -11.84
CA LEU A 8 -4.63 22.15 -10.42
C LEU A 8 -6.07 21.75 -10.11
N ILE A 9 -7.02 22.02 -11.02
CA ILE A 9 -8.42 21.64 -10.86
C ILE A 9 -8.63 20.13 -10.99
N ARG A 10 -7.91 19.44 -11.90
CA ARG A 10 -7.96 17.95 -11.97
C ARG A 10 -7.47 17.30 -10.67
N LEU A 11 -6.45 17.86 -10.03
CA LEU A 11 -5.94 17.38 -8.74
C LEU A 11 -6.94 17.57 -7.58
N ALA A 12 -7.84 18.56 -7.68
CA ALA A 12 -8.78 18.92 -6.61
C ALA A 12 -10.12 18.19 -6.67
N GLN A 13 -10.48 17.56 -7.80
CA GLN A 13 -11.78 16.91 -8.00
C GLN A 13 -11.67 15.39 -8.00
N SER A 14 -11.43 14.79 -6.84
CA SER A 14 -11.72 13.38 -6.61
C SER A 14 -11.73 13.12 -5.12
N HIS A 15 -12.90 13.17 -4.46
CA HIS A 15 -13.29 12.20 -3.43
C HIS A 15 -14.74 12.41 -2.95
N LYS A 16 -15.52 11.33 -3.00
CA LYS A 16 -16.64 11.09 -2.08
C LYS A 16 -16.10 10.40 -0.81
N PRO A 17 -16.75 10.55 0.35
CA PRO A 17 -16.33 9.93 1.61
C PRO A 17 -16.19 8.39 1.59
N ASP A 18 -16.71 7.69 0.58
CA ASP A 18 -16.59 6.23 0.42
C ASP A 18 -15.44 5.74 -0.49
N CYS A 19 -14.59 6.64 -1.00
CA CYS A 19 -13.70 6.35 -2.13
C CYS A 19 -12.55 5.36 -1.82
N VAL A 20 -12.13 5.22 -0.56
CA VAL A 20 -11.08 4.25 -0.14
C VAL A 20 -11.64 2.80 -0.10
N LEU A 21 -12.97 2.64 -0.17
CA LEU A 21 -13.66 1.37 0.03
C LEU A 21 -14.30 0.80 -1.24
N SER A 22 -14.28 1.52 -2.36
CA SER A 22 -14.95 1.09 -3.61
C SER A 22 -14.19 0.04 -4.43
N PHE A 23 -12.99 -0.39 -4.01
CA PHE A 23 -12.32 -1.53 -4.65
C PHE A 23 -12.96 -2.84 -4.20
N GLY A 24 -13.23 -3.72 -5.16
CA GLY A 24 -13.59 -5.11 -4.86
C GLY A 24 -12.49 -5.80 -4.03
N GLY A 25 -12.90 -6.62 -3.07
CA GLY A 25 -11.98 -7.38 -2.21
C GLY A 25 -12.22 -7.15 -0.71
N PRO A 26 -11.46 -7.84 0.16
CA PRO A 26 -11.67 -7.78 1.61
C PRO A 26 -11.40 -6.38 2.15
N LEU A 27 -12.23 -5.93 3.09
CA LEU A 27 -12.01 -4.68 3.82
C LEU A 27 -10.88 -4.84 4.85
N PRO A 28 -10.07 -3.78 5.09
CA PRO A 28 -9.14 -3.78 6.21
C PRO A 28 -9.90 -4.01 7.51
N LYS A 29 -9.38 -4.89 8.36
CA LYS A 29 -9.93 -5.17 9.69
C LYS A 29 -8.79 -5.09 10.67
N ASN A 30 -8.93 -4.25 11.70
CA ASN A 30 -7.94 -4.20 12.77
C ASN A 30 -7.86 -5.58 13.41
N VAL A 31 -6.67 -6.15 13.40
CA VAL A 31 -6.36 -7.45 13.99
C VAL A 31 -5.29 -7.25 15.03
N ALA A 32 -5.29 -8.10 16.06
CA ALA A 32 -4.23 -8.09 17.04
C ALA A 32 -2.87 -8.26 16.32
N SER A 33 -1.92 -7.41 16.69
CA SER A 33 -0.56 -7.52 16.21
C SER A 33 0.09 -8.84 16.65
N PRO A 34 1.17 -9.29 16.01
CA PRO A 34 1.81 -10.54 16.39
C PRO A 34 2.31 -10.57 17.83
N ASP A 35 2.76 -9.42 18.37
CA ASP A 35 3.20 -9.31 19.76
C ASP A 35 2.01 -9.41 20.73
N GLU A 36 0.89 -8.76 20.41
CA GLU A 36 -0.36 -8.89 21.19
C GLU A 36 -0.90 -10.31 21.12
N LEU A 37 -0.83 -10.96 19.96
CA LEU A 37 -1.20 -12.37 19.79
C LEU A 37 -0.27 -13.27 20.61
N ALA A 38 1.03 -12.99 20.67
CA ALA A 38 1.98 -13.79 21.46
C ALA A 38 1.69 -13.68 22.97
N VAL A 39 1.36 -12.48 23.46
CA VAL A 39 0.95 -12.25 24.85
C VAL A 39 -0.39 -12.91 25.16
N THR A 40 -1.35 -12.82 24.23
CA THR A 40 -2.73 -13.31 24.44
C THR A 40 -2.84 -14.83 24.33
N LEU A 41 -2.12 -15.44 23.38
CA LEU A 41 -2.19 -16.87 23.09
C LEU A 41 -1.11 -17.68 23.82
N GLY A 42 -0.12 -17.02 24.43
CA GLY A 42 0.83 -17.62 25.37
C GLY A 42 1.66 -18.78 24.83
N SER A 43 1.86 -18.88 23.50
CA SER A 43 2.54 -20.03 22.88
C SER A 43 3.81 -19.65 22.12
N ASP A 44 4.85 -20.49 22.25
CA ASP A 44 6.11 -20.40 21.50
C ASP A 44 5.89 -20.33 19.98
N GLY A 45 4.83 -20.96 19.48
CA GLY A 45 4.45 -20.93 18.08
C GLY A 45 4.11 -19.52 17.60
N VAL A 46 3.37 -18.75 18.41
CA VAL A 46 2.96 -17.38 18.06
C VAL A 46 4.14 -16.41 18.20
N ALA A 47 5.02 -16.61 19.18
CA ALA A 47 6.26 -15.82 19.28
C ALA A 47 7.18 -16.02 18.06
N ARG A 48 7.32 -17.27 17.58
CA ARG A 48 8.06 -17.57 16.34
C ARG A 48 7.39 -16.96 15.11
N TYR A 49 6.06 -17.01 15.05
CA TYR A 49 5.29 -16.35 13.99
C TYR A 49 5.54 -14.84 13.97
N ALA A 50 5.45 -14.17 15.12
CA ALA A 50 5.71 -12.74 15.26
C ALA A 50 7.10 -12.34 14.76
N ALA A 51 8.13 -13.07 15.19
CA ALA A 51 9.50 -12.85 14.75
C ALA A 51 9.66 -13.02 13.22
N ALA A 52 8.96 -14.00 12.63
CA ALA A 52 8.98 -14.27 11.20
C ALA A 52 8.16 -13.27 10.37
N CYS A 53 7.15 -12.61 10.95
CA CYS A 53 6.35 -11.58 10.28
C CYS A 53 7.13 -10.27 10.10
N ARG A 54 8.06 -9.93 10.99
CA ARG A 54 8.81 -8.66 10.93
C ARG A 54 9.49 -8.40 9.58
N PRO A 55 10.28 -9.32 8.99
CA PRO A 55 10.88 -9.09 7.67
C PRO A 55 9.83 -8.91 6.56
N VAL A 56 8.69 -9.61 6.64
CA VAL A 56 7.59 -9.46 5.66
C VAL A 56 6.96 -8.07 5.78
N TYR A 57 6.74 -7.59 7.00
CA TYR A 57 6.19 -6.26 7.25
C TYR A 57 7.09 -5.17 6.66
N GLU A 58 8.40 -5.25 6.91
CA GLU A 58 9.39 -4.29 6.38
C GLU A 58 9.45 -4.32 4.85
N ASP A 59 9.39 -5.51 4.24
CA ASP A 59 9.32 -5.61 2.78
C ASP A 59 8.05 -4.95 2.24
N LEU A 60 6.88 -5.21 2.83
CA LEU A 60 5.62 -4.61 2.41
C LEU A 60 5.63 -3.09 2.57
N ARG A 61 6.13 -2.57 3.70
CA ARG A 61 6.32 -1.14 3.93
C ARG A 61 7.19 -0.52 2.83
N ARG A 62 8.29 -1.18 2.48
CA ARG A 62 9.21 -0.72 1.44
C ARG A 62 8.61 -0.80 0.04
N ILE A 63 7.91 -1.88 -0.30
CA ILE A 63 7.19 -2.04 -1.57
C ILE A 63 6.18 -0.91 -1.74
N ILE A 64 5.34 -0.66 -0.74
CA ILE A 64 4.34 0.42 -0.75
C ILE A 64 5.03 1.78 -0.98
N GLY A 65 6.13 2.05 -0.28
CA GLY A 65 6.91 3.27 -0.48
C GLY A 65 7.51 3.40 -1.88
N GLN A 66 8.07 2.32 -2.42
CA GLN A 66 8.64 2.28 -3.78
C GLN A 66 7.57 2.54 -4.84
N ILE A 67 6.39 1.91 -4.73
CA ILE A 67 5.27 2.13 -5.65
C ILE A 67 4.82 3.59 -5.59
N SER A 68 4.66 4.18 -4.40
CA SER A 68 4.34 5.60 -4.26
C SER A 68 5.36 6.50 -4.95
N GLY A 69 6.65 6.21 -4.80
CA GLY A 69 7.72 6.95 -5.48
C GLY A 69 7.63 6.84 -7.01
N LEU A 70 7.33 5.66 -7.53
CA LEU A 70 7.13 5.44 -8.97
C LEU A 70 5.90 6.19 -9.50
N ILE A 71 4.80 6.26 -8.74
CA ILE A 71 3.63 7.07 -9.10
C ILE A 71 4.01 8.54 -9.20
N ILE A 72 4.71 9.09 -8.21
CA ILE A 72 5.15 10.49 -8.21
C ILE A 72 6.07 10.76 -9.39
N LEU A 73 7.04 9.87 -9.65
CA LEU A 73 7.95 10.01 -10.78
C LEU A 73 7.21 10.00 -12.11
N ALA A 74 6.23 9.10 -12.28
CA ALA A 74 5.36 9.03 -13.46
C ALA A 74 4.60 10.34 -13.69
N GLN A 75 4.04 10.92 -12.62
CA GLN A 75 3.29 12.17 -12.67
C GLN A 75 4.18 13.36 -13.06
N LEU A 76 5.37 13.46 -12.48
CA LEU A 76 6.28 14.58 -12.71
C LEU A 76 6.91 14.56 -14.10
N THR A 77 7.21 13.38 -14.62
CA THR A 77 7.89 13.23 -15.91
C THR A 77 6.91 13.13 -17.08
N ALA A 78 5.62 12.86 -16.82
CA ALA A 78 4.65 12.42 -17.82
C ALA A 78 5.16 11.23 -18.67
N GLN A 79 6.17 10.50 -18.18
CA GLN A 79 6.80 9.40 -18.89
C GLN A 79 6.09 8.10 -18.57
N HIS A 80 5.80 7.36 -19.62
CA HIS A 80 5.10 6.09 -19.56
C HIS A 80 6.07 4.91 -19.43
N GLN A 81 7.38 5.18 -19.48
CA GLN A 81 8.46 4.19 -19.43
C GLN A 81 8.88 3.86 -17.99
N VAL A 82 7.99 4.03 -17.01
CA VAL A 82 8.28 3.68 -15.60
C VAL A 82 8.64 2.20 -15.46
N THR A 83 8.11 1.34 -16.33
CA THR A 83 8.43 -0.10 -16.38
C THR A 83 9.87 -0.39 -16.80
N ASP A 84 10.51 0.53 -17.52
CA ASP A 84 11.89 0.35 -18.01
C ASP A 84 12.92 0.78 -16.96
N LEU A 85 12.45 1.39 -15.86
CA LEU A 85 13.30 1.83 -14.77
C LEU A 85 13.80 0.63 -13.94
N PRO A 86 15.09 0.61 -13.56
CA PRO A 86 15.62 -0.43 -12.69
C PRO A 86 14.90 -0.47 -11.33
N GLU A 87 14.37 0.66 -10.86
CA GLU A 87 13.57 0.78 -9.64
C GLU A 87 12.26 -0.03 -9.73
N TYR A 88 11.62 -0.08 -10.91
CA TYR A 88 10.41 -0.88 -11.12
C TYR A 88 10.73 -2.37 -11.02
N ALA A 89 11.74 -2.84 -11.76
CA ALA A 89 12.19 -4.23 -11.72
C ALA A 89 12.61 -4.66 -10.30
N ALA A 90 13.33 -3.79 -9.57
CA ALA A 90 13.71 -4.04 -8.19
C ALA A 90 12.49 -4.13 -7.25
N CYS A 91 11.46 -3.30 -7.47
CA CYS A 91 10.23 -3.34 -6.70
C CYS A 91 9.43 -4.63 -6.97
N GLU A 92 9.34 -5.05 -8.24
CA GLU A 92 8.70 -6.32 -8.63
C GLU A 92 9.39 -7.54 -7.99
N ALA A 93 10.72 -7.60 -8.08
CA ALA A 93 11.51 -8.66 -7.49
C ALA A 93 11.31 -8.73 -5.97
N ARG A 94 11.28 -7.58 -5.28
CA ARG A 94 10.98 -7.50 -3.84
C ARG A 94 9.57 -7.99 -3.54
N ALA A 95 8.57 -7.60 -4.33
CA ALA A 95 7.19 -8.05 -4.14
C ALA A 95 7.06 -9.58 -4.28
N LYS A 96 7.74 -10.17 -5.28
CA LYS A 96 7.81 -11.62 -5.43
C LYS A 96 8.45 -12.29 -4.19
N GLN A 97 9.61 -11.80 -3.75
CA GLN A 97 10.31 -12.35 -2.58
C GLN A 97 9.48 -12.23 -1.29
N ALA A 98 8.77 -11.12 -1.11
CA ALA A 98 7.86 -10.93 0.02
C ALA A 98 6.70 -11.93 -0.03
N GLY A 99 6.16 -12.22 -1.22
CA GLY A 99 5.17 -13.28 -1.43
C GLY A 99 5.67 -14.67 -1.09
N ASP A 100 6.87 -15.02 -1.55
CA ASP A 100 7.50 -16.31 -1.24
C ASP A 100 7.70 -16.47 0.28
N ARG A 101 8.16 -15.41 0.97
CA ARG A 101 8.32 -15.38 2.43
C ARG A 101 6.99 -15.50 3.17
N LEU A 102 5.98 -14.74 2.75
CA LEU A 102 4.65 -14.75 3.35
C LEU A 102 3.97 -16.11 3.19
N GLY A 103 4.11 -16.74 2.03
CA GLY A 103 3.62 -18.10 1.76
C GLY A 103 4.27 -19.15 2.67
N ALA A 104 5.55 -18.99 2.98
CA ALA A 104 6.30 -19.89 3.86
C ALA A 104 6.01 -19.73 5.36
N LEU A 105 5.25 -18.71 5.78
CA LEU A 105 4.93 -18.51 7.20
C LEU A 105 4.03 -19.64 7.72
N LYS A 106 4.55 -20.38 8.70
CA LYS A 106 3.76 -21.27 9.56
C LYS A 106 2.76 -20.41 10.33
N THR A 107 1.48 -20.77 10.26
CA THR A 107 0.37 -19.97 10.81
C THR A 107 -0.22 -20.74 12.01
N PRO A 108 0.18 -20.42 13.25
CA PRO A 108 -0.47 -20.97 14.44
C PRO A 108 -1.95 -20.58 14.49
N GLY A 109 -2.76 -21.41 15.15
CA GLY A 109 -4.18 -21.12 15.33
C GLY A 109 -4.42 -19.75 15.97
N GLY A 110 -5.34 -18.97 15.40
CA GLY A 110 -5.67 -17.61 15.84
C GLY A 110 -4.87 -16.50 15.16
N THR A 111 -3.84 -16.84 14.37
CA THR A 111 -3.03 -15.86 13.61
C THR A 111 -3.48 -15.67 12.16
N GLU A 112 -4.46 -16.46 11.69
CA GLU A 112 -4.99 -16.41 10.32
C GLU A 112 -5.53 -15.03 9.94
N PRO A 113 -6.29 -14.32 10.80
CA PRO A 113 -6.76 -12.97 10.48
C PRO A 113 -5.61 -11.98 10.26
N HIS A 114 -4.52 -12.11 11.02
CA HIS A 114 -3.32 -11.29 10.85
C HIS A 114 -2.61 -11.60 9.53
N LYS A 115 -2.39 -12.89 9.22
CA LYS A 115 -1.80 -13.30 7.93
C LYS A 115 -2.64 -12.78 6.76
N ALA A 116 -3.96 -12.84 6.84
CA ALA A 116 -4.86 -12.36 5.79
C ALA A 116 -4.73 -10.85 5.51
N GLN A 117 -4.42 -10.03 6.51
CA GLN A 117 -4.14 -8.61 6.30
C GLN A 117 -2.81 -8.40 5.54
N LEU A 118 -1.75 -9.12 5.89
CA LEU A 118 -0.48 -9.07 5.16
C LEU A 118 -0.63 -9.53 3.71
N GLU A 119 -1.39 -10.60 3.48
CA GLU A 119 -1.70 -11.10 2.13
C GLU A 119 -2.49 -10.08 1.33
N ALA A 120 -3.46 -9.40 1.96
CA ALA A 120 -4.20 -8.34 1.31
C ALA A 120 -3.31 -7.15 0.93
N ALA A 121 -2.42 -6.71 1.82
CA ALA A 121 -1.45 -5.65 1.53
C ALA A 121 -0.57 -6.02 0.31
N LEU A 122 -0.05 -7.25 0.27
CA LEU A 122 0.75 -7.73 -0.85
C LEU A 122 -0.05 -7.78 -2.16
N ARG A 123 -1.28 -8.32 -2.13
CA ARG A 123 -2.13 -8.40 -3.33
C ARG A 123 -2.44 -7.02 -3.91
N PHE A 124 -2.78 -6.05 -3.08
CA PHE A 124 -3.04 -4.68 -3.54
C PHE A 124 -1.77 -4.00 -4.06
N SER A 125 -0.61 -4.31 -3.48
CA SER A 125 0.69 -3.84 -4.00
C SER A 125 0.97 -4.41 -5.40
N HIS A 126 0.71 -5.70 -5.64
CA HIS A 126 0.82 -6.28 -6.98
C HIS A 126 -0.18 -5.70 -7.97
N LEU A 127 -1.42 -5.44 -7.55
CA LEU A 127 -2.40 -4.77 -8.40
C LEU A 127 -1.92 -3.38 -8.80
N ALA A 128 -1.34 -2.61 -7.87
CA ALA A 128 -0.77 -1.29 -8.16
C ALA A 128 0.44 -1.39 -9.11
N LEU A 129 1.35 -2.35 -8.92
CA LEU A 129 2.48 -2.52 -9.85
C LEU A 129 2.04 -2.87 -11.28
N ARG A 130 0.95 -3.64 -11.41
CA ARG A 130 0.38 -3.99 -12.70
C ARG A 130 -0.30 -2.82 -13.41
N THR A 131 -0.68 -1.74 -12.73
CA THR A 131 -1.26 -0.60 -13.46
C THR A 131 -0.22 0.02 -14.38
N PHE A 132 1.05 0.10 -13.97
CA PHE A 132 2.13 0.62 -14.82
C PHE A 132 2.36 -0.24 -16.07
N SER A 133 2.32 -1.56 -15.95
CA SER A 133 2.55 -2.46 -17.09
C SER A 133 1.39 -2.47 -18.10
N HIS A 134 0.19 -2.07 -17.67
CA HIS A 134 -1.00 -1.99 -18.53
C HIS A 134 -1.37 -0.55 -18.89
N ALA A 135 -0.59 0.43 -18.42
CA ALA A 135 -0.93 1.83 -18.53
C ALA A 135 -0.96 2.24 -19.99
N ARG A 136 -2.06 2.88 -20.41
CA ARG A 136 -2.21 3.31 -21.80
C ARG A 136 -1.65 4.72 -21.95
N GLY A 137 -0.90 4.93 -23.02
CA GLY A 137 -0.44 6.24 -23.51
C GLY A 137 -1.46 7.38 -23.37
N GLY A 138 -1.00 8.60 -23.12
CA GLY A 138 -1.80 9.82 -23.28
C GLY A 138 -2.74 10.09 -22.11
N GLU A 139 -3.96 10.53 -22.38
CA GLU A 139 -4.91 10.95 -21.32
C GLU A 139 -5.32 9.80 -20.38
N ALA A 140 -5.27 8.56 -20.85
CA ALA A 140 -5.57 7.36 -20.06
C ALA A 140 -4.52 7.12 -18.95
N PHE A 141 -3.28 7.58 -19.15
CA PHE A 141 -2.18 7.40 -18.21
C PHE A 141 -2.47 8.04 -16.85
N ALA A 142 -3.09 9.23 -16.85
CA ALA A 142 -3.45 9.91 -15.61
C ALA A 142 -4.46 9.08 -14.79
N ALA A 143 -5.47 8.50 -15.44
CA ALA A 143 -6.44 7.64 -14.78
C ALA A 143 -5.81 6.34 -14.24
N ASP A 144 -4.86 5.77 -14.98
CA ASP A 144 -4.11 4.58 -14.55
C ASP A 144 -3.23 4.88 -13.31
N LEU A 145 -2.66 6.08 -13.21
CA LEU A 145 -1.91 6.52 -12.04
C LEU A 145 -2.80 6.80 -10.82
N ASP A 146 -3.98 7.40 -11.03
CA ASP A 146 -4.97 7.59 -9.95
C ASP A 146 -5.42 6.24 -9.38
N GLN A 147 -5.69 5.28 -10.27
CA GLN A 147 -6.01 3.90 -9.89
C GLN A 147 -4.88 3.24 -9.10
N ALA A 148 -3.63 3.41 -9.54
CA ALA A 148 -2.44 2.93 -8.82
C ALA A 148 -2.39 3.51 -7.40
N GLY A 149 -2.62 4.82 -7.26
CA GLY A 149 -2.61 5.53 -5.99
C GLY A 149 -3.66 5.02 -5.02
N LEU A 150 -4.86 4.71 -5.51
CA LEU A 150 -5.91 4.12 -4.69
C LEU A 150 -5.57 2.69 -4.22
N LEU A 151 -4.98 1.87 -5.09
CA LEU A 151 -4.54 0.52 -4.74
C LEU A 151 -3.41 0.55 -3.69
N VAL A 152 -2.48 1.50 -3.79
CA VAL A 152 -1.44 1.75 -2.79
C VAL A 152 -2.04 2.15 -1.44
N LYS A 153 -3.00 3.08 -1.43
CA LYS A 153 -3.73 3.46 -0.19
C LYS A 153 -4.41 2.25 0.44
N ARG A 154 -4.97 1.36 -0.38
CA ARG A 154 -5.60 0.12 0.09
C ARG A 154 -4.59 -0.86 0.68
N ALA A 155 -3.45 -1.06 0.01
CA ALA A 155 -2.35 -1.88 0.53
C ALA A 155 -1.86 -1.36 1.88
N TYR A 156 -1.67 -0.05 1.99
CA TYR A 156 -1.30 0.65 3.22
C TYR A 156 -2.31 0.42 4.34
N ALA A 157 -3.61 0.53 4.07
CA ALA A 157 -4.66 0.32 5.08
C ALA A 157 -4.65 -1.11 5.64
N HIS A 158 -4.41 -2.12 4.80
CA HIS A 158 -4.25 -3.51 5.24
C HIS A 158 -2.97 -3.71 6.07
N LEU A 159 -1.84 -3.13 5.65
CA LEU A 159 -0.59 -3.22 6.40
C LEU A 159 -0.71 -2.53 7.77
N ARG A 160 -1.38 -1.38 7.83
CA ARG A 160 -1.69 -0.66 9.07
C ARG A 160 -2.61 -1.47 9.97
N ALA A 161 -3.65 -2.10 9.42
CA ALA A 161 -4.55 -2.97 10.18
C ALA A 161 -3.85 -4.18 10.83
N ALA A 162 -2.71 -4.61 10.28
CA ALA A 162 -1.86 -5.66 10.82
C ALA A 162 -0.76 -5.14 11.78
N SER A 163 -0.61 -3.82 11.93
CA SER A 163 0.49 -3.21 12.71
C SER A 163 0.11 -3.00 14.18
N ALA A 164 1.11 -3.15 15.07
CA ALA A 164 0.99 -2.73 16.47
C ALA A 164 1.55 -1.32 16.66
N ALA A 165 0.75 -0.40 17.22
CA ALA A 165 1.23 0.92 17.63
C ALA A 165 2.37 0.84 18.66
N LYS A 166 2.44 -0.24 19.46
CA LYS A 166 3.45 -0.44 20.51
C LYS A 166 4.78 -1.04 20.04
N ALA A 167 4.88 -1.50 18.79
CA ALA A 167 6.07 -2.19 18.27
C ALA A 167 7.05 -1.26 17.52
N GLY A 168 6.85 0.06 17.55
CA GLY A 168 7.65 1.02 16.77
C GLY A 168 7.41 0.94 15.26
N LEU A 169 6.40 0.18 14.83
CA LEU A 169 5.99 -0.02 13.44
C LEU A 169 4.97 1.04 13.01
N GLU A 170 5.10 2.26 13.52
CA GLU A 170 4.20 3.33 13.12
C GLU A 170 4.49 3.65 11.64
N MET A 171 3.49 3.40 10.81
CA MET A 171 3.50 3.86 9.44
C MET A 171 3.32 5.36 9.47
N VAL A 172 4.16 6.10 8.74
CA VAL A 172 4.02 7.56 8.60
C VAL A 172 2.61 7.83 8.10
N ASP A 173 1.85 8.63 8.85
CA ASP A 173 0.49 8.98 8.45
C ASP A 173 0.52 9.79 7.15
N LEU A 174 0.26 9.10 6.04
CA LEU A 174 0.19 9.71 4.72
C LEU A 174 -1.16 10.43 4.49
N SER A 175 -2.03 10.54 5.50
CA SER A 175 -3.21 11.40 5.43
C SER A 175 -2.85 12.84 4.99
N GLN A 176 -1.64 13.28 5.33
CA GLN A 176 -1.09 14.59 4.97
C GLN A 176 -0.06 14.57 3.82
N ALA A 177 0.50 13.41 3.47
CA ALA A 177 1.60 13.32 2.50
C ALA A 177 1.15 13.41 1.03
N CYS A 178 -0.14 13.24 0.76
CA CYS A 178 -0.76 13.53 -0.53
C CYS A 178 -1.62 14.81 -0.50
N CYS A 179 -1.40 15.72 0.45
CA CYS A 179 -2.18 16.96 0.55
C CYS A 179 -1.79 17.97 -0.54
N CYS A 180 -2.42 17.83 -1.70
CA CYS A 180 -2.89 18.97 -2.50
C CYS A 180 -4.30 19.38 -2.01
N CYS A 181 -4.54 19.38 -0.70
CA CYS A 181 -5.86 19.59 -0.09
C CYS A 181 -5.76 20.70 0.95
N GLY A 182 -6.23 21.90 0.59
CA GLY A 182 -6.35 23.03 1.51
C GLY A 182 -7.43 22.76 2.56
N GLN A 183 -7.09 22.94 3.83
CA GLN A 183 -8.09 23.11 4.89
C GLN A 183 -9.01 24.28 4.52
N GLN A 184 -10.31 24.04 4.35
CA GLN A 184 -11.27 25.12 4.51
C GLN A 184 -11.65 25.20 6.00
N PRO A 185 -11.49 26.38 6.63
CA PRO A 185 -11.95 26.58 7.99
C PRO A 185 -13.48 26.48 8.02
N SER A 186 -13.97 25.65 8.94
CA SER A 186 -15.39 25.51 9.26
C SER A 186 -15.97 26.88 9.64
N ARG A 187 -17.03 27.30 8.94
CA ARG A 187 -17.99 28.27 9.47
C ARG A 187 -19.17 27.53 10.08
#